data_AF-A0A3D3UJ42-F1
#
_entry.id   AF-A0A3D3UJ42-F1
#
_cell.length_a   1.000
_cell.length_b   1.000
_cell.length_c   1.000
_cell.angle_alpha   90.00
_cell.angle_beta   90.00
_cell.angle_gamma   90.00
#
_symmetry.space_group_name_H-M   'P 1'
#
loop_
_entity.id
_entity.type
_entity.pdbx_description
1 polymer ?
#
loop_
_entity_poly.entity_id
_entity_poly.type
_entity_poly.pdbx_seq_one_letter_code
_entity_poly.pdbx_strand_id
1 'polypeptide(L)'
;MRIAIIGSGISGLGAAWMLHRQHDIVLYEAEPRPGGHSNTIDLDYDGENVAVDTGFIVYNEVNYPNLTALFSALDVPNVASDMSFAVSVGGGAVEWAGDNLRTVFAQRRNLVRPAFLRMLRDILRFNKRAPIDLAAGVLDGLTLGDYLVAQRYSQPFQQHYLLPMGGAIWSTSMRGMLDFPAQSFITFCENHFLLSRDRPRWRTVAGGSREYVKRLTALFPDAVRLGCPVVRVSRQADGQVAVHDAHGGTAHFDQVILAVHGDQASAMLDAPDAEEAEILGAISYAPNIAYVHRDPALMPRRRGIWASWNYLSAKGAQEDATVAVTYWMNRLQNIDPQKP
;
A
#
# COMPACT_ATOMS: atom_id res chain seq x y z
N MET A 1 5.18 -32.87 10.57
CA MET A 1 6.21 -32.29 9.69
C MET A 1 6.82 -31.09 10.37
N ARG A 2 8.10 -30.83 10.07
CA ARG A 2 8.85 -29.66 10.48
C ARG A 2 8.97 -28.69 9.30
N ILE A 3 8.51 -27.46 9.44
CA ILE A 3 8.34 -26.50 8.34
C ILE A 3 9.07 -25.20 8.66
N ALA A 4 9.95 -24.74 7.77
CA ALA A 4 10.52 -23.40 7.86
C ALA A 4 9.63 -22.40 7.14
N ILE A 5 9.45 -21.22 7.71
CA ILE A 5 8.79 -20.08 7.09
C ILE A 5 9.81 -18.95 7.07
N ILE A 6 10.14 -18.42 5.91
CA ILE A 6 11.17 -17.40 5.73
C ILE A 6 10.48 -16.08 5.44
N GLY A 7 10.65 -15.10 6.32
CA GLY A 7 9.98 -13.80 6.28
C GLY A 7 8.77 -13.75 7.22
N SER A 8 8.73 -12.76 8.11
CA SER A 8 7.65 -12.55 9.08
C SER A 8 6.70 -11.39 8.71
N GLY A 9 6.59 -11.08 7.41
CA GLY A 9 5.50 -10.26 6.90
C GLY A 9 4.13 -10.89 7.15
N ILE A 10 3.04 -10.17 6.79
CA ILE A 10 1.67 -10.67 7.01
C ILE A 10 1.41 -12.04 6.35
N SER A 11 2.03 -12.32 5.21
CA SER A 11 1.96 -13.62 4.53
C SER A 11 2.59 -14.73 5.37
N GLY A 12 3.82 -14.52 5.86
CA GLY A 12 4.55 -15.50 6.69
C GLY A 12 3.90 -15.71 8.05
N LEU A 13 3.45 -14.64 8.71
CA LEU A 13 2.70 -14.74 9.95
C LEU A 13 1.34 -15.42 9.76
N GLY A 14 0.66 -15.17 8.63
CA GLY A 14 -0.58 -15.87 8.28
C GLY A 14 -0.36 -17.37 8.06
N ALA A 15 0.72 -17.75 7.36
CA ALA A 15 1.10 -19.14 7.18
C ALA A 15 1.44 -19.82 8.53
N ALA A 16 2.25 -19.16 9.37
CA ALA A 16 2.60 -19.65 10.71
C ALA A 16 1.34 -19.84 11.57
N TRP A 17 0.42 -18.88 11.55
CA TRP A 17 -0.85 -18.97 12.28
C TRP A 17 -1.70 -20.15 11.84
N MET A 18 -1.72 -20.48 10.55
CA MET A 18 -2.48 -21.64 10.07
C MET A 18 -1.80 -22.98 10.43
N LEU A 19 -0.47 -23.02 10.47
CA LEU A 19 0.30 -24.27 10.58
C LEU A 19 0.72 -24.64 12.01
N HIS A 20 0.89 -23.67 12.91
CA HIS A 20 1.51 -23.88 14.24
C HIS A 20 0.83 -24.93 15.12
N ARG A 21 -0.47 -25.22 14.91
CA ARG A 21 -1.22 -26.21 15.71
C ARG A 21 -0.99 -27.66 15.28
N GLN A 22 -0.52 -27.88 14.06
CA GLN A 22 -0.44 -29.21 13.44
C GLN A 22 0.99 -29.58 13.01
N HIS A 23 1.89 -28.60 12.96
CA HIS A 23 3.25 -28.75 12.49
C HIS A 23 4.24 -28.10 13.44
N ASP A 24 5.46 -28.65 13.48
CA ASP A 24 6.60 -27.99 14.12
C ASP A 24 7.08 -26.90 13.16
N ILE A 25 6.88 -25.63 13.51
CA ILE A 25 7.22 -24.50 12.64
C ILE A 25 8.43 -23.75 13.16
N VAL A 26 9.23 -23.22 12.26
CA VAL A 26 10.28 -22.23 12.57
C VAL A 26 10.12 -21.05 11.63
N LEU A 27 9.89 -19.86 12.19
CA LEU A 27 9.73 -18.61 11.45
C LEU A 27 11.03 -17.81 11.53
N TYR A 28 11.69 -17.62 10.39
CA TYR A 28 12.90 -16.82 10.27
C TYR A 28 12.56 -15.38 9.83
N GLU A 29 13.17 -14.41 10.49
CA GLU A 29 13.06 -13.00 10.15
C GLU A 29 14.45 -12.36 10.16
N ALA A 30 14.77 -11.62 9.10
CA ALA A 30 16.06 -10.96 8.96
C ALA A 30 16.19 -9.76 9.90
N GLU A 31 15.11 -9.02 10.11
CA GLU A 31 15.05 -7.86 10.98
C GLU A 31 14.98 -8.25 12.48
N PRO A 32 15.41 -7.38 13.41
CA PRO A 32 15.25 -7.62 14.84
C PRO A 32 13.80 -7.46 15.32
N ARG A 33 12.84 -7.27 14.39
CA ARG A 33 11.41 -7.13 14.67
C ARG A 33 10.59 -7.96 13.68
N PRO A 34 9.45 -8.52 14.10
CA PRO A 34 8.52 -9.15 13.18
C PRO A 34 7.68 -8.12 12.41
N GLY A 35 7.02 -8.57 11.34
CA GLY A 35 5.90 -7.87 10.70
C GLY A 35 6.19 -7.23 9.33
N GLY A 36 7.45 -7.09 8.93
CA GLY A 36 7.83 -6.49 7.66
C GLY A 36 7.25 -5.07 7.48
N HIS A 37 6.46 -4.85 6.42
CA HIS A 37 5.75 -3.58 6.17
C HIS A 37 4.67 -3.23 7.21
N SER A 38 4.33 -4.14 8.11
CA SER A 38 3.55 -3.85 9.32
C SER A 38 4.48 -3.13 10.31
N ASN A 39 4.64 -1.83 10.15
CA ASN A 39 5.61 -1.04 10.89
C ASN A 39 4.93 0.11 11.61
N THR A 40 4.90 0.03 12.93
CA THR A 40 4.45 1.12 13.81
C THR A 40 5.65 1.65 14.58
N ILE A 41 5.90 2.94 14.53
CA ILE A 41 6.93 3.61 15.32
C ILE A 41 6.32 4.37 16.50
N ASP A 42 7.11 4.61 17.52
CA ASP A 42 6.74 5.43 18.68
C ASP A 42 7.40 6.80 18.55
N LEU A 43 6.59 7.85 18.54
CA LEU A 43 7.05 9.23 18.50
C LEU A 43 6.87 9.86 19.87
N ASP A 44 7.93 10.47 20.41
CA ASP A 44 7.82 11.32 21.58
C ASP A 44 7.29 12.70 21.16
N TYR A 45 6.03 12.98 21.50
CA TYR A 45 5.40 14.27 21.33
C TYR A 45 5.33 14.98 22.69
N ASP A 46 6.36 15.76 23.00
CA ASP A 46 6.47 16.57 24.22
C ASP A 46 6.27 15.77 25.52
N GLY A 47 6.81 14.54 25.56
CA GLY A 47 6.72 13.61 26.70
C GLY A 47 5.61 12.57 26.55
N GLU A 48 4.77 12.68 25.52
CA GLU A 48 3.70 11.70 25.24
C GLU A 48 4.06 10.82 24.05
N ASN A 49 4.09 9.51 24.27
CA ASN A 49 4.34 8.55 23.21
C ASN A 49 3.12 8.39 22.30
N VAL A 50 3.30 8.64 21.00
CA VAL A 50 2.31 8.47 19.94
C VAL A 50 2.74 7.37 18.99
N ALA A 51 1.94 6.32 18.89
CA ALA A 51 2.15 5.22 17.96
C ALA A 51 1.67 5.60 16.54
N VAL A 52 2.57 5.52 15.55
CA VAL A 52 2.30 5.90 14.15
C VAL A 52 2.70 4.77 13.20
N ASP A 53 1.75 4.31 12.38
CA ASP A 53 2.03 3.36 11.30
C ASP A 53 2.69 4.06 10.11
N THR A 54 3.76 3.45 9.59
CA THR A 54 4.53 3.99 8.45
C THR A 54 4.54 3.06 7.24
N GLY A 55 3.76 1.99 7.28
CA GLY A 55 3.63 1.03 6.18
C GLY A 55 2.16 0.65 5.99
N PHE A 56 1.72 -0.46 6.59
CA PHE A 56 0.30 -0.80 6.62
C PHE A 56 -0.45 0.06 7.66
N ILE A 57 -1.41 0.87 7.20
CA ILE A 57 -2.13 1.83 8.06
C ILE A 57 -3.62 1.47 8.18
N VAL A 58 -4.24 1.01 7.08
CA VAL A 58 -5.70 0.99 6.93
C VAL A 58 -6.19 -0.21 6.12
N TYR A 59 -7.42 -0.63 6.40
CA TYR A 59 -8.13 -1.67 5.66
C TYR A 59 -9.62 -1.38 5.60
N ASN A 60 -10.36 -2.17 4.82
CA ASN A 60 -11.81 -2.19 4.87
C ASN A 60 -12.33 -3.64 4.78
N GLU A 61 -13.51 -3.90 5.32
CA GLU A 61 -14.00 -5.27 5.48
C GLU A 61 -14.39 -5.93 4.13
N VAL A 62 -14.72 -5.13 3.12
CA VAL A 62 -15.14 -5.61 1.79
C VAL A 62 -13.93 -6.14 1.00
N ASN A 63 -12.85 -5.37 0.95
CA ASN A 63 -11.64 -5.70 0.20
C ASN A 63 -10.70 -6.64 0.97
N TYR A 64 -10.85 -6.74 2.30
CA TYR A 64 -9.95 -7.51 3.16
C TYR A 64 -10.71 -8.53 4.03
N PRO A 65 -11.49 -9.46 3.45
CA PRO A 65 -12.30 -10.39 4.23
C PRO A 65 -11.45 -11.32 5.12
N ASN A 66 -10.34 -11.84 4.59
CA ASN A 66 -9.45 -12.73 5.34
C ASN A 66 -8.72 -12.00 6.48
N LEU A 67 -8.27 -10.76 6.25
CA LEU A 67 -7.65 -9.96 7.29
C LEU A 67 -8.66 -9.59 8.38
N THR A 68 -9.89 -9.28 7.98
CA THR A 68 -10.99 -8.98 8.92
C THR A 68 -11.31 -10.20 9.79
N ALA A 69 -11.38 -11.39 9.18
CA ALA A 69 -11.57 -12.64 9.92
C ALA A 69 -10.41 -12.93 10.87
N LEU A 70 -9.17 -12.69 10.44
CA LEU A 70 -7.97 -12.81 11.28
C LEU A 70 -8.02 -11.86 12.47
N PHE A 71 -8.34 -10.60 12.25
CA PHE A 71 -8.44 -9.59 13.31
C PHE A 71 -9.54 -9.92 14.31
N SER A 72 -10.67 -10.45 13.83
CA SER A 72 -11.75 -10.95 14.69
C SER A 72 -11.28 -12.14 15.54
N ALA A 73 -10.61 -13.12 14.94
CA ALA A 73 -10.13 -14.31 15.64
C ALA A 73 -9.05 -14.03 16.69
N LEU A 74 -8.36 -12.89 16.59
CA LEU A 74 -7.29 -12.47 17.49
C LEU A 74 -7.70 -11.32 18.42
N ASP A 75 -8.95 -10.87 18.36
CA ASP A 75 -9.43 -9.69 19.09
C ASP A 75 -8.51 -8.46 18.89
N VAL A 76 -8.17 -8.18 17.62
CA VAL A 76 -7.33 -7.02 17.26
C VAL A 76 -8.15 -5.74 17.36
N PRO A 77 -7.73 -4.78 18.21
CA PRO A 77 -8.48 -3.54 18.40
C PRO A 77 -8.40 -2.69 17.13
N ASN A 78 -9.54 -2.25 16.63
CA ASN A 78 -9.61 -1.47 15.41
C ASN A 78 -10.76 -0.47 15.46
N VAL A 79 -10.56 0.67 14.81
CA VAL A 79 -11.46 1.82 14.84
C VAL A 79 -11.72 2.33 13.43
N ALA A 80 -12.79 3.10 13.24
CA ALA A 80 -13.05 3.75 11.96
C ALA A 80 -11.90 4.70 11.60
N SER A 81 -11.57 4.74 10.31
CA SER A 81 -10.53 5.59 9.73
C SER A 81 -11.12 6.44 8.60
N ASP A 82 -10.56 7.63 8.42
CA ASP A 82 -10.88 8.48 7.28
C ASP A 82 -9.91 8.23 6.11
N MET A 83 -10.44 8.21 4.88
CA MET A 83 -9.69 7.98 3.64
C MET A 83 -9.89 9.10 2.61
N SER A 84 -9.99 10.33 3.10
CA SER A 84 -10.11 11.52 2.26
C SER A 84 -8.86 11.72 1.40
N PHE A 85 -9.07 12.32 0.22
CA PHE A 85 -8.00 12.61 -0.73
C PHE A 85 -8.06 14.08 -1.19
N ALA A 86 -6.90 14.71 -1.20
CA ALA A 86 -6.70 16.08 -1.64
C ALA A 86 -5.59 16.17 -2.70
N VAL A 87 -5.77 17.12 -3.61
CA VAL A 87 -4.81 17.43 -4.67
C VAL A 87 -4.37 18.88 -4.53
N SER A 88 -3.06 19.11 -4.49
CA SER A 88 -2.44 20.43 -4.57
C SER A 88 -1.38 20.43 -5.67
N VAL A 89 -1.70 21.06 -6.81
CA VAL A 89 -0.86 21.04 -8.01
C VAL A 89 -0.21 22.40 -8.25
N GLY A 90 1.05 22.39 -8.68
CA GLY A 90 1.80 23.56 -9.10
C GLY A 90 2.05 24.55 -7.96
N GLY A 91 2.33 24.05 -6.76
CA GLY A 91 2.48 24.86 -5.56
C GLY A 91 1.19 25.54 -5.11
N GLY A 92 0.04 24.86 -5.25
CA GLY A 92 -1.28 25.36 -4.86
C GLY A 92 -2.00 26.20 -5.93
N ALA A 93 -1.55 26.13 -7.19
CA ALA A 93 -2.23 26.77 -8.32
C ALA A 93 -3.64 26.18 -8.52
N VAL A 94 -3.77 24.86 -8.36
CA VAL A 94 -5.05 24.14 -8.32
C VAL A 94 -5.08 23.31 -7.05
N GLU A 95 -6.11 23.53 -6.23
CA GLU A 95 -6.33 22.84 -4.96
C GLU A 95 -7.79 22.46 -4.81
N TRP A 96 -8.04 21.19 -4.49
CA TRP A 96 -9.37 20.68 -4.17
C TRP A 96 -9.27 19.36 -3.42
N ALA A 97 -10.33 18.99 -2.69
CA ALA A 97 -10.48 17.67 -2.08
C ALA A 97 -11.89 17.12 -2.30
N GLY A 98 -11.99 15.80 -2.40
CA GLY A 98 -13.21 15.08 -2.82
C GLY A 98 -14.30 14.93 -1.75
N ASP A 99 -14.07 15.43 -0.53
CA ASP A 99 -14.95 15.15 0.63
C ASP A 99 -16.36 15.75 0.49
N ASN A 100 -16.47 16.99 0.02
CA ASN A 100 -17.75 17.68 -0.15
C ASN A 100 -17.63 18.87 -1.12
N LEU A 101 -18.76 19.50 -1.47
CA LEU A 101 -18.75 20.64 -2.40
C LEU A 101 -17.92 21.84 -1.92
N ARG A 102 -17.83 22.06 -0.59
CA ARG A 102 -17.02 23.14 -0.02
C ARG A 102 -15.53 22.87 -0.24
N THR A 103 -15.08 21.62 -0.15
CA THR A 103 -13.68 21.25 -0.39
C THR A 103 -13.35 21.12 -1.88
N VAL A 104 -14.31 20.71 -2.71
CA VAL A 104 -14.17 20.72 -4.18
C VAL A 104 -13.98 22.15 -4.69
N PHE A 105 -14.77 23.10 -4.15
CA PHE A 105 -14.68 24.53 -4.50
C PHE A 105 -13.95 25.35 -3.44
N ALA A 106 -12.97 24.76 -2.74
CA ALA A 106 -12.14 25.46 -1.77
C ALA A 106 -11.44 26.70 -2.36
N GLN A 107 -11.16 26.63 -3.68
CA GLN A 107 -10.83 27.78 -4.50
C GLN A 107 -12.10 28.31 -5.19
N ARG A 108 -12.74 29.36 -4.64
CA ARG A 108 -14.02 29.90 -5.18
C ARG A 108 -13.97 30.24 -6.69
N ARG A 109 -12.82 30.68 -7.20
CA ARG A 109 -12.60 30.93 -8.65
C ARG A 109 -12.89 29.71 -9.53
N ASN A 110 -12.81 28.50 -8.98
CA ASN A 110 -13.06 27.26 -9.71
C ASN A 110 -14.55 27.05 -10.01
N LEU A 111 -15.47 27.77 -9.35
CA LEU A 111 -16.91 27.76 -9.66
C LEU A 111 -17.22 28.24 -11.09
N VAL A 112 -16.38 29.12 -11.63
CA VAL A 112 -16.56 29.72 -12.96
C VAL A 112 -15.41 29.41 -13.91
N ARG A 113 -14.46 28.56 -13.51
CA ARG A 113 -13.29 28.20 -14.32
C ARG A 113 -13.65 27.06 -15.28
N PRO A 114 -13.75 27.28 -16.61
CA PRO A 114 -14.25 26.26 -17.53
C PRO A 114 -13.42 24.98 -17.53
N ALA A 115 -12.09 25.10 -17.40
CA ALA A 115 -11.18 23.96 -17.29
C ALA A 115 -11.47 23.07 -16.06
N PHE A 116 -11.79 23.68 -14.91
CA PHE A 116 -12.10 22.94 -13.68
C PHE A 116 -13.49 22.28 -13.74
N LEU A 117 -14.48 22.99 -14.28
CA LEU A 117 -15.81 22.40 -14.48
C LEU A 117 -15.78 21.24 -15.50
N ARG A 118 -14.94 21.36 -16.55
CA ARG A 118 -14.69 20.28 -17.51
C ARG A 118 -14.04 19.08 -16.84
N MET A 119 -13.08 19.29 -15.95
CA MET A 119 -12.49 18.23 -15.11
C MET A 119 -13.57 17.47 -14.34
N LEU A 120 -14.43 18.16 -13.59
CA LEU A 120 -15.49 17.53 -12.79
C LEU A 120 -16.48 16.73 -13.66
N ARG A 121 -16.86 17.27 -14.82
CA ARG A 121 -17.72 16.57 -15.78
C ARG A 121 -17.04 15.30 -16.29
N ASP A 122 -15.76 15.38 -16.61
CA ASP A 122 -14.98 14.25 -17.09
C ASP A 122 -14.78 13.18 -16.00
N ILE A 123 -14.69 13.55 -14.72
CA ILE A 123 -14.72 12.60 -13.57
C ILE A 123 -16.02 11.80 -13.58
N LEU A 124 -17.17 12.49 -13.64
CA LEU A 124 -18.47 11.81 -13.65
C LEU A 124 -18.63 10.91 -14.89
N ARG A 125 -18.10 11.36 -16.03
CA ARG A 125 -18.10 10.58 -17.27
C ARG A 125 -17.22 9.34 -17.12
N PHE A 126 -16.02 9.47 -16.57
CA PHE A 126 -15.08 8.36 -16.36
C PHE A 126 -15.68 7.32 -15.42
N ASN A 127 -16.19 7.73 -14.26
CA ASN A 127 -16.80 6.84 -13.29
C ASN A 127 -17.98 6.04 -13.86
N LYS A 128 -18.72 6.62 -14.81
CA LYS A 128 -19.82 5.92 -15.50
C LYS A 128 -19.34 5.02 -16.64
N ARG A 129 -18.35 5.47 -17.42
CA ARG A 129 -17.97 4.82 -18.68
C ARG A 129 -16.91 3.74 -18.52
N ALA A 130 -15.93 3.96 -17.65
CA ALA A 130 -14.81 3.04 -17.48
C ALA A 130 -15.24 1.61 -17.08
N PRO A 131 -16.20 1.39 -16.15
CA PRO A 131 -16.67 0.04 -15.84
C PRO A 131 -17.38 -0.65 -17.03
N ILE A 132 -18.10 0.14 -17.85
CA ILE A 132 -18.77 -0.38 -19.05
C ILE A 132 -17.73 -0.83 -20.09
N ASP A 133 -16.71 -0.02 -20.30
CA ASP A 133 -15.62 -0.34 -21.24
C ASP A 133 -14.80 -1.55 -20.75
N LEU A 134 -14.59 -1.67 -19.43
CA LEU A 134 -13.97 -2.85 -18.81
C LEU A 134 -14.79 -4.11 -19.06
N ALA A 135 -16.09 -4.09 -18.76
CA ALA A 135 -16.98 -5.23 -18.97
C ALA A 135 -17.12 -5.61 -20.45
N ALA A 136 -16.94 -4.66 -21.37
CA ALA A 136 -16.99 -4.89 -22.80
C ALA A 136 -15.64 -5.33 -23.41
N GLY A 137 -14.57 -5.46 -22.62
CA GLY A 137 -13.24 -5.85 -23.09
C GLY A 137 -12.52 -4.79 -23.93
N VAL A 138 -12.98 -3.53 -23.89
CA VAL A 138 -12.42 -2.43 -24.71
C VAL A 138 -11.02 -2.02 -24.26
N LEU A 139 -10.65 -2.36 -23.02
CA LEU A 139 -9.39 -1.94 -22.40
C LEU A 139 -8.22 -2.86 -22.69
N ASP A 140 -8.45 -4.01 -23.33
CA ASP A 140 -7.43 -5.02 -23.56
C ASP A 140 -6.31 -4.49 -24.46
N GLY A 141 -5.07 -4.73 -24.05
CA GLY A 141 -3.86 -4.21 -24.72
C GLY A 141 -3.67 -2.70 -24.70
N LEU A 142 -4.57 -1.90 -24.09
CA LEU A 142 -4.44 -0.45 -24.02
C LEU A 142 -3.62 0.00 -22.81
N THR A 143 -2.76 0.99 -23.04
CA THR A 143 -2.22 1.82 -21.97
C THR A 143 -3.30 2.78 -21.46
N LEU A 144 -3.15 3.25 -20.22
CA LEU A 144 -4.06 4.25 -19.65
C LEU A 144 -4.05 5.54 -20.50
N GLY A 145 -2.88 5.95 -20.99
CA GLY A 145 -2.74 7.11 -21.88
C GLY A 145 -3.53 6.95 -23.18
N ASP A 146 -3.40 5.81 -23.86
CA ASP A 146 -4.13 5.53 -25.10
C ASP A 146 -5.64 5.56 -24.88
N TYR A 147 -6.10 4.95 -23.78
CA TYR A 147 -7.52 4.98 -23.40
C TYR A 147 -8.00 6.42 -23.16
N LEU A 148 -7.22 7.24 -22.47
CA LEU A 148 -7.57 8.63 -22.17
C LEU A 148 -7.68 9.49 -23.43
N VAL A 149 -6.77 9.29 -24.39
CA VAL A 149 -6.78 9.94 -25.70
C VAL A 149 -7.98 9.48 -26.53
N ALA A 150 -8.19 8.17 -26.64
CA ALA A 150 -9.29 7.57 -27.42
C ALA A 150 -10.66 8.08 -26.95
N GLN A 151 -10.87 8.17 -25.63
CA GLN A 151 -12.10 8.67 -25.02
C GLN A 151 -12.16 10.20 -24.90
N ARG A 152 -11.13 10.91 -25.39
CA ARG A 152 -11.05 12.38 -25.43
C ARG A 152 -11.21 13.04 -24.06
N TYR A 153 -10.61 12.46 -23.02
CA TYR A 153 -10.61 13.06 -21.68
C TYR A 153 -9.73 14.31 -21.65
N SER A 154 -10.18 15.35 -20.94
CA SER A 154 -9.50 16.64 -20.92
C SER A 154 -8.20 16.62 -20.12
N GLN A 155 -7.25 17.48 -20.50
CA GLN A 155 -5.99 17.65 -19.77
C GLN A 155 -6.20 17.97 -18.27
N PRO A 156 -7.13 18.87 -17.86
CA PRO A 156 -7.42 19.07 -16.44
C PRO A 156 -7.86 17.80 -15.70
N PHE A 157 -8.65 16.93 -16.32
CA PHE A 157 -9.03 15.63 -15.74
C PHE A 157 -7.82 14.71 -15.54
N GLN A 158 -6.97 14.61 -16.55
CA GLN A 158 -5.77 13.77 -16.46
C GLN A 158 -4.81 14.34 -15.41
N GLN A 159 -4.47 15.62 -15.50
CA GLN A 159 -3.38 16.25 -14.75
C GLN A 159 -3.74 16.69 -13.33
N HIS A 160 -5.03 16.86 -13.00
CA HIS A 160 -5.45 17.39 -11.68
C HIS A 160 -6.36 16.42 -10.92
N TYR A 161 -6.59 15.23 -11.45
CA TYR A 161 -7.36 14.18 -10.79
C TYR A 161 -6.76 12.79 -11.02
N LEU A 162 -6.82 12.28 -12.25
CA LEU A 162 -6.63 10.85 -12.50
C LEU A 162 -5.18 10.41 -12.30
N LEU A 163 -4.23 11.08 -12.95
CA LEU A 163 -2.80 10.75 -12.85
C LEU A 163 -2.25 11.08 -11.46
N PRO A 164 -2.61 12.20 -10.79
CA PRO A 164 -2.26 12.41 -9.39
C PRO A 164 -2.76 11.31 -8.45
N MET A 165 -4.01 10.86 -8.61
CA MET A 165 -4.56 9.77 -7.81
C MET A 165 -3.85 8.45 -8.09
N GLY A 166 -3.62 8.10 -9.36
CA GLY A 166 -2.85 6.91 -9.74
C GLY A 166 -1.43 6.94 -9.19
N GLY A 167 -0.72 8.05 -9.39
CA GLY A 167 0.63 8.22 -8.88
C GLY A 167 0.72 8.13 -7.36
N ALA A 168 -0.32 8.56 -6.63
CA ALA A 168 -0.39 8.40 -5.18
C ALA A 168 -0.60 6.94 -4.72
N ILE A 169 -1.35 6.14 -5.49
CA ILE A 169 -1.63 4.74 -5.17
C ILE A 169 -0.43 3.84 -5.51
N TRP A 170 0.16 4.04 -6.69
CA TRP A 170 1.24 3.19 -7.22
C TRP A 170 2.64 3.76 -7.03
N SER A 171 2.79 4.89 -6.33
CA SER A 171 4.07 5.56 -6.09
C SER A 171 4.88 5.78 -7.38
N THR A 172 4.20 6.12 -8.47
CA THR A 172 4.79 6.31 -9.81
C THR A 172 4.54 7.72 -10.33
N SER A 173 5.39 8.18 -11.24
CA SER A 173 5.24 9.51 -11.85
C SER A 173 3.96 9.61 -12.68
N MET A 174 3.52 10.83 -12.96
CA MET A 174 2.34 11.03 -13.83
C MET A 174 2.57 10.48 -15.24
N ARG A 175 3.80 10.58 -15.77
CA ARG A 175 4.16 9.96 -17.04
C ARG A 175 4.12 8.43 -16.95
N GLY A 176 4.69 7.85 -15.89
CA GLY A 176 4.65 6.39 -15.68
C GLY A 176 3.22 5.85 -15.58
N MET A 177 2.28 6.63 -15.04
CA MET A 177 0.86 6.25 -15.02
C MET A 177 0.24 6.16 -16.41
N LEU A 178 0.71 6.93 -17.40
CA LEU A 178 0.16 6.87 -18.76
C LEU A 178 0.50 5.53 -19.43
N ASP A 179 1.65 4.95 -19.13
CA ASP A 179 2.09 3.66 -19.66
C ASP A 179 1.45 2.46 -18.92
N PHE A 180 0.74 2.72 -17.81
CA PHE A 180 0.14 1.66 -17.00
C PHE A 180 -1.00 0.96 -17.76
N PRO A 181 -1.17 -0.37 -17.65
CA PRO A 181 -2.26 -1.07 -18.33
C PRO A 181 -3.64 -0.55 -17.90
N ALA A 182 -4.44 -0.10 -18.87
CA ALA A 182 -5.74 0.53 -18.61
C ALA A 182 -6.70 -0.42 -17.90
N GLN A 183 -6.72 -1.69 -18.31
CA GLN A 183 -7.52 -2.73 -17.70
C GLN A 183 -7.19 -2.90 -16.21
N SER A 184 -5.91 -3.06 -15.86
CA SER A 184 -5.47 -3.22 -14.47
C SER A 184 -5.82 -2.02 -13.62
N PHE A 185 -5.63 -0.80 -14.15
CA PHE A 185 -5.99 0.44 -13.45
C PHE A 185 -7.49 0.52 -13.16
N ILE A 186 -8.33 0.30 -14.16
CA ILE A 186 -9.78 0.45 -14.03
C ILE A 186 -10.36 -0.67 -13.15
N THR A 187 -9.89 -1.90 -13.30
CA THR A 187 -10.25 -3.01 -12.40
C THR A 187 -9.90 -2.69 -10.95
N PHE A 188 -8.72 -2.12 -10.69
CA PHE A 188 -8.36 -1.68 -9.35
C PHE A 188 -9.33 -0.61 -8.84
N CYS A 189 -9.63 0.41 -9.64
CA CYS A 189 -10.56 1.48 -9.24
C CYS A 189 -11.97 0.96 -8.97
N GLU A 190 -12.45 -0.03 -9.72
CA GLU A 190 -13.73 -0.69 -9.49
C GLU A 190 -13.73 -1.50 -8.19
N ASN A 191 -12.74 -2.38 -8.01
CA ASN A 191 -12.59 -3.19 -6.80
C ASN A 191 -12.45 -2.35 -5.54
N HIS A 192 -11.85 -1.16 -5.61
CA HIS A 192 -11.66 -0.25 -4.48
C HIS A 192 -12.73 0.85 -4.38
N PHE A 193 -13.82 0.75 -5.13
CA PHE A 193 -14.94 1.68 -5.10
C PHE A 193 -14.55 3.15 -5.39
N LEU A 194 -13.41 3.39 -6.06
CA LEU A 194 -12.94 4.73 -6.41
C LEU A 194 -13.82 5.39 -7.48
N LEU A 195 -14.54 4.58 -8.26
CA LEU A 195 -15.51 5.02 -9.26
C LEU A 195 -16.93 5.14 -8.69
N SER A 196 -17.17 4.60 -7.50
CA SER A 196 -18.49 4.54 -6.86
C SER A 196 -18.74 5.73 -5.93
N ARG A 197 -20.03 6.01 -5.70
CA ARG A 197 -20.49 6.89 -4.62
C ARG A 197 -20.53 6.15 -3.28
N ASP A 198 -20.84 4.85 -3.32
CA ASP A 198 -20.88 4.00 -2.15
C ASP A 198 -19.47 3.50 -1.86
N ARG A 199 -18.85 4.09 -0.83
CA ARG A 199 -17.48 3.76 -0.42
C ARG A 199 -17.51 2.85 0.81
N PRO A 200 -16.62 1.85 0.88
CA PRO A 200 -16.50 1.03 2.06
C PRO A 200 -16.03 1.86 3.25
N ARG A 201 -16.41 1.43 4.45
CA ARG A 201 -15.93 2.06 5.69
C ARG A 201 -14.51 1.60 5.94
N TRP A 202 -13.59 2.57 5.96
CA TRP A 202 -12.19 2.31 6.27
C TRP A 202 -11.99 2.19 7.78
N ARG A 203 -11.02 1.37 8.14
CA ARG A 203 -10.65 1.04 9.51
C ARG A 203 -9.12 1.05 9.65
N THR A 204 -8.66 1.30 10.85
CA THR A 204 -7.24 1.25 11.23
C THR A 204 -7.11 0.49 12.55
N VAL A 205 -5.93 -0.05 12.82
CA VAL A 205 -5.66 -0.78 14.06
C VAL A 205 -5.34 0.22 15.16
N ALA A 206 -6.09 0.19 16.26
CA ALA A 206 -5.82 1.06 17.40
C ALA A 206 -4.54 0.59 18.09
N GLY A 207 -3.58 1.49 18.28
CA GLY A 207 -2.21 1.14 18.70
C GLY A 207 -1.27 0.76 17.56
N GLY A 208 -1.76 0.78 16.31
CA GLY A 208 -0.99 0.52 15.10
C GLY A 208 -0.90 -0.95 14.71
N SER A 209 -0.43 -1.19 13.49
CA SER A 209 -0.26 -2.53 12.89
C SER A 209 0.56 -3.51 13.73
N ARG A 210 1.43 -3.02 14.63
CA ARG A 210 2.14 -3.86 15.61
C ARG A 210 1.22 -4.74 16.47
N GLU A 211 -0.02 -4.32 16.71
CA GLU A 211 -0.93 -5.00 17.64
C GLU A 211 -1.35 -6.40 17.15
N TYR A 212 -1.58 -6.57 15.84
CA TYR A 212 -1.86 -7.91 15.30
C TYR A 212 -0.59 -8.75 15.18
N VAL A 213 0.56 -8.12 14.88
CA VAL A 213 1.85 -8.81 14.83
C VAL A 213 2.19 -9.40 16.19
N LYS A 214 2.03 -8.61 17.26
CA LYS A 214 2.23 -9.03 18.65
C LYS A 214 1.30 -10.20 19.03
N ARG A 215 0.01 -10.11 18.68
CA ARG A 215 -0.96 -11.17 18.94
C ARG A 215 -0.64 -12.48 18.21
N LEU A 216 -0.25 -12.38 16.94
CA LEU A 216 0.15 -13.54 16.13
C LEU A 216 1.38 -14.23 16.72
N THR A 217 2.45 -13.47 16.93
CA THR A 217 3.72 -14.02 17.43
C THR A 217 3.61 -14.60 18.83
N ALA A 218 2.72 -14.07 19.68
CA ALA A 218 2.44 -14.61 21.01
C ALA A 218 1.81 -16.02 21.00
N LEU A 219 1.25 -16.47 19.87
CA LEU A 219 0.71 -17.83 19.74
C LEU A 219 1.80 -18.89 19.53
N PHE A 220 2.99 -18.49 19.10
CA PHE A 220 4.10 -19.38 18.79
C PHE A 220 5.47 -18.73 19.11
N PRO A 221 5.69 -18.25 20.34
CA PRO A 221 6.87 -17.44 20.67
C PRO A 221 8.19 -18.18 20.45
N ASP A 222 8.23 -19.48 20.75
CA ASP A 222 9.44 -20.32 20.63
C ASP A 222 9.81 -20.64 19.17
N ALA A 223 8.88 -20.44 18.23
CA ALA A 223 9.11 -20.68 16.81
C ALA A 223 9.79 -19.50 16.10
N VAL A 224 9.76 -18.29 16.68
CA VAL A 224 10.19 -17.06 16.00
C VAL A 224 11.69 -16.79 16.21
N ARG A 225 12.42 -16.66 15.10
CA ARG A 225 13.85 -16.31 15.07
C ARG A 225 14.05 -14.96 14.41
N LEU A 226 14.10 -13.91 15.24
CA LEU A 226 14.37 -12.54 14.81
C LEU A 226 15.87 -12.31 14.63
N GLY A 227 16.23 -11.34 13.78
CA GLY A 227 17.63 -11.03 13.51
C GLY A 227 18.39 -12.22 12.93
N CYS A 228 17.70 -13.16 12.28
CA CYS A 228 18.22 -14.41 11.76
C CYS A 228 17.94 -14.51 10.25
N PRO A 229 18.68 -13.73 9.42
CA PRO A 229 18.48 -13.74 7.98
C PRO A 229 18.83 -15.12 7.41
N VAL A 230 17.94 -15.67 6.58
CA VAL A 230 18.27 -16.85 5.77
C VAL A 230 19.03 -16.40 4.54
N VAL A 231 20.19 -17.02 4.29
CA VAL A 231 21.08 -16.67 3.18
C VAL A 231 21.09 -17.74 2.09
N ARG A 232 20.69 -18.98 2.42
CA ARG A 232 20.64 -20.08 1.45
C ARG A 232 19.58 -21.11 1.83
N VAL A 233 18.88 -21.62 0.83
CA VAL A 233 17.90 -22.70 0.91
C VAL A 233 18.27 -23.74 -0.14
N SER A 234 18.60 -24.95 0.30
CA SER A 234 19.10 -26.02 -0.56
C SER A 234 18.29 -27.30 -0.40
N ARG A 235 17.71 -27.79 -1.49
CA ARG A 235 17.03 -29.10 -1.56
C ARG A 235 18.06 -30.21 -1.42
N GLN A 236 17.80 -31.18 -0.54
CA GLN A 236 18.72 -32.29 -0.26
C GLN A 236 18.27 -33.57 -0.97
N ALA A 237 19.21 -34.51 -1.16
CA ALA A 237 18.94 -35.77 -1.85
C ALA A 237 17.99 -36.71 -1.10
N ASP A 238 17.86 -36.53 0.22
CA ASP A 238 16.94 -37.28 1.09
C ASP A 238 15.50 -36.71 1.08
N GLY A 239 15.25 -35.67 0.28
CA GLY A 239 13.95 -35.01 0.17
C GLY A 239 13.72 -33.91 1.22
N GLN A 240 14.64 -33.70 2.17
CA GLN A 240 14.58 -32.57 3.09
C GLN A 240 15.08 -31.29 2.42
N VAL A 241 14.82 -30.16 3.07
CA VAL A 241 15.34 -28.85 2.68
C VAL A 241 16.21 -28.31 3.80
N ALA A 242 17.46 -27.99 3.49
CA ALA A 242 18.37 -27.35 4.42
C ALA A 242 18.27 -25.82 4.28
N VAL A 243 18.08 -25.16 5.41
CA VAL A 243 18.03 -23.70 5.54
C VAL A 243 19.28 -23.24 6.29
N HIS A 244 20.03 -22.33 5.68
CA HIS A 244 21.26 -21.77 6.21
C HIS A 244 21.04 -20.30 6.58
N ASP A 245 21.31 -19.96 7.84
CA ASP A 245 21.22 -18.59 8.32
C ASP A 245 22.57 -17.85 8.24
N ALA A 246 22.50 -16.52 8.31
CA ALA A 246 23.68 -15.64 8.24
C ALA A 246 24.66 -15.81 9.41
N HIS A 247 24.25 -16.49 10.49
CA HIS A 247 25.08 -16.76 11.67
C HIS A 247 25.84 -18.08 11.57
N GLY A 248 25.73 -18.78 10.43
CA GLY A 248 26.37 -20.07 10.20
C GLY A 248 25.57 -21.26 10.73
N GLY A 249 24.32 -21.05 11.17
CA GLY A 249 23.42 -22.12 11.54
C GLY A 249 22.83 -22.82 10.31
N THR A 250 22.74 -24.14 10.37
CA THR A 250 22.03 -24.95 9.39
C THR A 250 20.96 -25.78 10.10
N ALA A 251 19.74 -25.75 9.57
CA ALA A 251 18.65 -26.59 10.05
C ALA A 251 17.92 -27.26 8.89
N HIS A 252 17.46 -28.48 9.13
CA HIS A 252 16.75 -29.29 8.14
C HIS A 252 15.25 -29.31 8.42
N PHE A 253 14.48 -29.25 7.34
CA PHE A 253 13.02 -29.15 7.34
C PHE A 253 12.43 -30.10 6.29
N ASP A 254 11.21 -30.56 6.55
CA ASP A 254 10.44 -31.35 5.58
C ASP A 254 9.93 -30.46 4.44
N GLN A 255 9.62 -29.19 4.74
CA GLN A 255 9.08 -28.20 3.82
C GLN A 255 9.57 -26.79 4.17
N VAL A 256 9.61 -25.90 3.17
CA VAL A 256 9.96 -24.48 3.34
C VAL A 256 8.93 -23.61 2.64
N ILE A 257 8.48 -22.56 3.32
CA ILE A 257 7.62 -21.50 2.77
C ILE A 257 8.46 -20.24 2.64
N LEU A 258 8.60 -19.74 1.41
CA LEU A 258 9.23 -18.44 1.14
C LEU A 258 8.15 -17.35 1.19
N ALA A 259 8.09 -16.61 2.30
CA ALA A 259 7.21 -15.47 2.52
C ALA A 259 7.97 -14.14 2.41
N VAL A 260 8.84 -14.06 1.40
CA VAL A 260 9.71 -12.94 1.06
C VAL A 260 9.39 -12.41 -0.35
N HIS A 261 10.03 -11.31 -0.76
CA HIS A 261 9.93 -10.85 -2.15
C HIS A 261 10.62 -11.83 -3.12
N GLY A 262 10.23 -11.78 -4.40
CA GLY A 262 10.72 -12.71 -5.42
C GLY A 262 12.23 -12.61 -5.68
N ASP A 263 12.78 -11.40 -5.63
CA ASP A 263 14.23 -11.15 -5.72
C ASP A 263 14.99 -11.77 -4.54
N GLN A 264 14.44 -11.64 -3.32
CA GLN A 264 14.99 -12.24 -2.11
C GLN A 264 14.92 -13.77 -2.17
N ALA A 265 13.78 -14.33 -2.59
CA ALA A 265 13.60 -15.77 -2.80
C ALA A 265 14.61 -16.31 -3.82
N SER A 266 14.75 -15.64 -4.96
CA SER A 266 15.70 -16.03 -6.02
C SER A 266 17.14 -16.02 -5.52
N ALA A 267 17.52 -15.00 -4.74
CA ALA A 267 18.87 -14.86 -4.20
C ALA A 267 19.24 -15.94 -3.17
N MET A 268 18.26 -16.49 -2.43
CA MET A 268 18.53 -17.51 -1.41
C MET A 268 18.39 -18.95 -1.93
N LEU A 269 17.70 -19.19 -3.04
CA LEU A 269 17.60 -20.53 -3.61
C LEU A 269 18.94 -20.96 -4.19
N ASP A 270 19.44 -22.12 -3.75
CA ASP A 270 20.77 -22.61 -4.13
C ASP A 270 20.87 -23.10 -5.59
N ALA A 271 19.82 -23.76 -6.05
CA ALA A 271 19.72 -24.32 -7.40
C ALA A 271 18.28 -24.15 -7.92
N PRO A 272 17.85 -22.90 -8.19
CA PRO A 272 16.55 -22.65 -8.80
C PRO A 272 16.53 -23.28 -10.19
N ASP A 273 15.42 -23.91 -10.55
CA ASP A 273 15.22 -24.36 -11.93
C ASP A 273 14.89 -23.18 -12.87
N ALA A 274 14.72 -23.47 -14.16
CA ALA A 274 14.49 -22.45 -15.17
C ALA A 274 13.15 -21.71 -14.96
N GLU A 275 12.10 -22.42 -14.53
CA GLU A 275 10.78 -21.83 -14.29
C GLU A 275 10.83 -20.93 -13.04
N GLU A 276 11.50 -21.38 -11.99
CA GLU A 276 11.72 -20.59 -10.77
C GLU A 276 12.48 -19.30 -11.06
N ALA A 277 13.57 -19.38 -11.83
CA ALA A 277 14.36 -18.21 -12.20
C ALA A 277 13.55 -17.23 -13.06
N GLU A 278 12.76 -17.74 -14.01
CA GLU A 278 11.90 -16.92 -14.87
C GLU A 278 10.83 -16.17 -14.05
N ILE A 279 10.07 -16.90 -13.23
CA ILE A 279 8.95 -16.33 -12.46
C ILE A 279 9.45 -15.33 -11.42
N LEU A 280 10.48 -15.69 -10.64
CA LEU A 280 10.98 -14.84 -9.56
C LEU A 280 11.72 -13.61 -10.10
N GLY A 281 12.39 -13.75 -11.25
CA GLY A 281 13.11 -12.66 -11.93
C GLY A 281 12.22 -11.67 -12.70
N ALA A 282 10.96 -12.02 -12.97
CA ALA A 282 10.04 -11.18 -13.75
C ALA A 282 9.50 -9.96 -12.97
N ILE A 283 9.65 -9.92 -11.65
CA ILE A 283 9.07 -8.88 -10.79
C ILE A 283 10.11 -7.78 -10.53
N SER A 284 9.81 -6.56 -10.99
CA SER A 284 10.62 -5.37 -10.68
C SER A 284 10.17 -4.71 -9.38
N TYR A 285 11.11 -4.11 -8.65
CA TYR A 285 10.86 -3.37 -7.42
C TYR A 285 11.33 -1.91 -7.55
N ALA A 286 10.67 -1.00 -6.84
CA ALA A 286 11.06 0.40 -6.75
C ALA A 286 11.30 0.80 -5.29
N PRO A 287 12.41 1.50 -4.99
CA PRO A 287 12.65 2.00 -3.65
C PRO A 287 11.67 3.11 -3.32
N ASN A 288 11.06 3.04 -2.13
CA ASN A 288 10.22 4.09 -1.57
C ASN A 288 10.77 4.48 -0.20
N ILE A 289 10.95 5.79 0.03
CA ILE A 289 11.41 6.32 1.32
C ILE A 289 10.23 7.03 1.99
N ALA A 290 9.86 6.57 3.18
CA ALA A 290 8.86 7.22 4.01
C ALA A 290 9.56 8.12 5.05
N TYR A 291 9.18 9.39 5.07
CA TYR A 291 9.62 10.35 6.09
C TYR A 291 8.46 10.66 7.03
N VAL A 292 8.69 10.54 8.32
CA VAL A 292 7.77 11.02 9.35
C VAL A 292 8.17 12.44 9.73
N HIS A 293 7.25 13.38 9.61
CA HIS A 293 7.51 14.81 9.80
C HIS A 293 6.32 15.51 10.44
N ARG A 294 6.56 16.73 10.92
CA ARG A 294 5.55 17.67 11.44
C ARG A 294 5.45 18.96 10.62
N ASP A 295 6.16 19.02 9.48
CA ASP A 295 6.25 20.23 8.66
C ASP A 295 4.93 20.52 7.90
N PRO A 296 4.20 21.60 8.25
CA PRO A 296 2.97 21.98 7.55
C PRO A 296 3.22 22.50 6.14
N ALA A 297 4.46 22.80 5.73
CA ALA A 297 4.80 23.17 4.36
C ALA A 297 4.68 21.99 3.39
N LEU A 298 4.74 20.76 3.90
CA LEU A 298 4.52 19.51 3.17
C LEU A 298 3.04 19.09 3.16
N MET A 299 2.13 20.06 3.19
CA MET A 299 0.68 19.87 3.10
C MET A 299 0.07 20.87 2.11
N PRO A 300 -1.19 20.70 1.67
CA PRO A 300 -1.85 21.70 0.83
C PRO A 300 -1.84 23.08 1.50
N ARG A 301 -1.69 24.16 0.72
CA ARG A 301 -1.62 25.54 1.27
C ARG A 301 -2.92 25.92 1.97
N ARG A 302 -4.04 25.39 1.49
CA ARG A 302 -5.35 25.57 2.11
C ARG A 302 -5.59 24.50 3.16
N ARG A 303 -5.44 24.87 4.43
CA ARG A 303 -5.77 23.99 5.58
C ARG A 303 -7.15 23.35 5.49
N GLY A 304 -8.13 24.07 4.93
CA GLY A 304 -9.50 23.57 4.76
C GLY A 304 -9.67 22.40 3.79
N ILE A 305 -8.62 21.98 3.08
CA ILE A 305 -8.63 20.78 2.22
C ILE A 305 -7.65 19.70 2.68
N TRP A 306 -7.06 19.83 3.86
CA TRP A 306 -6.18 18.79 4.39
C TRP A 306 -6.96 17.48 4.52
N ALA A 307 -6.45 16.47 3.84
CA ALA A 307 -7.05 15.15 3.76
C ALA A 307 -6.13 14.11 4.39
N SER A 308 -6.61 12.89 4.54
CA SER A 308 -5.78 11.75 4.94
C SER A 308 -4.63 11.55 3.95
N TRP A 309 -4.88 11.73 2.65
CA TRP A 309 -3.89 11.56 1.58
C TRP A 309 -3.80 12.86 0.78
N ASN A 310 -2.62 13.45 0.70
CA ASN A 310 -2.42 14.74 0.05
C ASN A 310 -1.38 14.59 -1.06
N TYR A 311 -1.84 14.60 -2.31
CA TYR A 311 -0.95 14.70 -3.45
C TYR A 311 -0.42 16.13 -3.58
N LEU A 312 0.91 16.26 -3.66
CA LEU A 312 1.58 17.54 -3.79
C LEU A 312 2.46 17.56 -5.05
N SER A 313 2.33 18.60 -5.86
CA SER A 313 3.31 18.90 -6.90
C SER A 313 3.83 20.33 -6.83
N ALA A 314 5.14 20.49 -6.98
CA ALA A 314 5.79 21.78 -7.00
C ALA A 314 5.49 22.57 -8.29
N LYS A 315 5.66 23.88 -8.24
CA LYS A 315 5.54 24.72 -9.43
C LYS A 315 6.70 24.42 -10.39
N GLY A 316 6.40 24.07 -11.64
CA GLY A 316 7.41 23.71 -12.63
C GLY A 316 8.03 22.32 -12.42
N ALA A 317 7.41 21.47 -11.59
CA ALA A 317 7.79 20.07 -11.51
C ALA A 317 7.71 19.42 -12.90
N GLN A 318 8.74 18.64 -13.24
CA GLN A 318 8.75 17.85 -14.47
C GLN A 318 7.69 16.75 -14.36
N GLU A 319 7.07 16.37 -15.50
CA GLU A 319 6.08 15.28 -15.55
C GLU A 319 6.65 13.93 -15.10
N ASP A 320 7.97 13.82 -15.14
CA ASP A 320 8.76 12.63 -14.77
C ASP A 320 9.14 12.59 -13.29
N ALA A 321 8.93 13.68 -12.55
CA ALA A 321 9.23 13.72 -11.14
C ALA A 321 8.40 12.65 -10.40
N THR A 322 9.05 11.92 -9.49
CA THR A 322 8.37 10.99 -8.60
C THR A 322 7.35 11.72 -7.76
N VAL A 323 6.23 11.05 -7.49
CA VAL A 323 5.12 11.64 -6.76
C VAL A 323 5.47 11.77 -5.29
N ALA A 324 5.15 12.92 -4.70
CA ALA A 324 5.16 13.13 -3.26
C ALA A 324 3.71 13.07 -2.75
N VAL A 325 3.44 12.10 -1.86
CA VAL A 325 2.19 12.00 -1.12
C VAL A 325 2.48 12.24 0.35
N THR A 326 1.77 13.17 0.95
CA THR A 326 1.79 13.35 2.40
C THR A 326 0.56 12.70 3.03
N TYR A 327 0.80 11.77 3.94
CA TYR A 327 -0.24 11.12 4.73
C TYR A 327 -0.45 11.89 6.03
N TRP A 328 -1.66 12.39 6.25
CA TRP A 328 -2.01 13.08 7.49
C TRP A 328 -2.46 12.08 8.55
N MET A 329 -1.48 11.58 9.32
CA MET A 329 -1.67 10.46 10.25
C MET A 329 -2.69 10.76 11.34
N ASN A 330 -2.87 12.03 11.74
CA ASN A 330 -3.90 12.40 12.71
C ASN A 330 -5.31 12.05 12.25
N ARG A 331 -5.60 12.19 10.95
CA ARG A 331 -6.92 11.85 10.40
C ARG A 331 -7.03 10.36 10.04
N LEU A 332 -5.93 9.72 9.63
CA LEU A 332 -5.89 8.27 9.34
C LEU A 332 -6.00 7.41 10.60
N GLN A 333 -5.22 7.73 11.64
CA GLN A 333 -5.13 6.92 12.86
C GLN A 333 -5.91 7.50 14.05
N ASN A 334 -6.67 8.57 13.85
CA ASN A 334 -7.34 9.32 14.93
C ASN A 334 -6.37 9.80 16.01
N ILE A 335 -5.13 10.16 15.63
CA ILE A 335 -4.18 10.80 16.56
C ILE A 335 -4.73 12.18 16.90
N ASP A 336 -4.56 12.58 18.16
CA ASP A 336 -4.97 13.89 18.66
C ASP A 336 -4.55 15.01 17.68
N PRO A 337 -5.49 15.82 17.16
CA PRO A 337 -5.17 16.92 16.27
C PRO A 337 -4.32 18.03 16.91
N GLN A 338 -4.19 18.06 18.23
CA GLN A 338 -3.26 18.93 18.96
C GLN A 338 -1.80 18.44 18.86
N LYS A 339 -1.57 17.25 18.28
CA LYS A 339 -0.24 16.65 18.07
C LYS A 339 0.10 16.50 16.57
N PRO A 340 0.15 17.60 15.80
CA PRO A 340 0.40 17.59 14.36
C PRO A 340 1.82 17.19 13.95
#